data_AF-A0A1X7ST77-F1
#
_entry.id   AF-A0A1X7ST77-F1
#
_cell.length_a   1.000
_cell.length_b   1.000
_cell.length_c   1.000
_cell.angle_alpha   90.00
_cell.angle_beta   90.00
_cell.angle_gamma   90.00
#
_symmetry.space_group_name_H-M   'P 1'
#
loop_
_entity.id
_entity.type
_entity.pdbx_description
1 polymer ?
#
loop_
_entity_poly.entity_id
_entity_poly.type
_entity_poly.pdbx_seq_one_letter_code
_entity_poly.pdbx_strand_id
1 'polypeptide(L)'
;MAISEVTTIFSSSQNIFQTTDFDSNGQFDGITPQLVRTDILNRDSYNGKFRSDNIDVNRYLNLWSEIDHSTYCLALLVTYRDFSDGVLGLAWVAQPPGGSSGGICEGRVRLSIGERSLNTAIASYLNYGARQPRGVVTITVAHEFGHNFGSPHDPESSQCSPGGSGGNYIMYPRATDGRQDNNDRFSPCSINSIYSVLTTKSTCFTNDGAFCGNAIRELGERCDCGIGDQTDCNRVDPCCTAGECTLNPNAECSATDGCCVQLSECHCWVCMP
;
A
#
# COMPACT_ATOMS: atom_id res chain seq x y z
N MET A 1 3.92 13.71 8.35
CA MET A 1 3.36 13.14 7.10
C MET A 1 1.86 13.32 7.17
N ALA A 2 1.21 13.75 6.10
CA ALA A 2 -0.24 13.94 6.07
C ALA A 2 -0.95 12.60 5.76
N ILE A 3 -2.15 12.38 6.31
CA ILE A 3 -2.97 11.18 5.96
C ILE A 3 -3.16 11.10 4.44
N SER A 4 -3.48 12.22 3.80
CA SER A 4 -3.69 12.30 2.35
C SER A 4 -2.50 11.77 1.54
N GLU A 5 -1.29 11.98 2.02
CA GLU A 5 -0.07 11.49 1.36
C GLU A 5 0.06 9.96 1.45
N VAL A 6 -0.28 9.37 2.60
CA VAL A 6 -0.29 7.91 2.82
C VAL A 6 -1.42 7.26 2.03
N THR A 7 -2.62 7.83 2.07
CA THR A 7 -3.78 7.36 1.30
C THR A 7 -3.49 7.39 -0.20
N THR A 8 -2.82 8.43 -0.71
CA THR A 8 -2.46 8.51 -2.13
C THR A 8 -1.49 7.41 -2.56
N ILE A 9 -0.41 7.17 -1.79
CA ILE A 9 0.55 6.11 -2.15
C ILE A 9 -0.07 4.72 -2.03
N PHE A 10 -0.93 4.51 -1.04
CA PHE A 10 -1.65 3.25 -0.87
C PHE A 10 -2.59 3.02 -2.07
N SER A 11 -3.44 3.99 -2.41
CA SER A 11 -4.35 3.93 -3.55
C SER A 11 -3.59 3.68 -4.87
N SER A 12 -2.44 4.34 -5.07
CA SER A 12 -1.62 4.13 -6.26
C SER A 12 -1.04 2.70 -6.30
N SER A 13 -0.61 2.16 -5.15
CA SER A 13 -0.16 0.78 -5.03
C SER A 13 -1.32 -0.21 -5.21
N GLN A 14 -2.50 0.09 -4.69
CA GLN A 14 -3.72 -0.71 -4.82
C GLN A 14 -4.08 -0.90 -6.30
N ASN A 15 -4.00 0.17 -7.09
CA ASN A 15 -4.27 0.13 -8.52
C ASN A 15 -3.35 -0.86 -9.27
N ILE A 16 -2.06 -0.94 -8.91
CA ILE A 16 -1.12 -1.91 -9.50
C ILE A 16 -1.63 -3.35 -9.33
N PHE A 17 -2.08 -3.71 -8.12
CA PHE A 17 -2.65 -5.03 -7.83
C PHE A 17 -3.97 -5.23 -8.57
N GLN A 18 -4.85 -4.23 -8.58
CA GLN A 18 -6.15 -4.29 -9.25
C GLN A 18 -6.04 -4.53 -10.76
N THR A 19 -5.00 -4.00 -11.40
CA THR A 19 -4.75 -4.16 -12.84
C THR A 19 -3.76 -5.28 -13.17
N THR A 20 -3.48 -6.18 -12.22
CA THR A 20 -2.63 -7.35 -12.46
C THR A 20 -3.48 -8.60 -12.73
N ASP A 21 -3.08 -9.35 -13.75
CA ASP A 21 -3.58 -10.69 -14.07
C ASP A 21 -2.62 -11.72 -13.43
N PHE A 22 -3.00 -12.24 -12.25
CA PHE A 22 -2.19 -13.16 -11.46
C PHE A 22 -2.30 -14.60 -11.96
N ASP A 23 -3.41 -15.00 -12.59
CA ASP A 23 -3.59 -16.36 -13.11
C ASP A 23 -3.19 -16.51 -14.61
N SER A 24 -2.84 -15.40 -15.25
CA SER A 24 -2.44 -15.29 -16.66
C SER A 24 -3.53 -15.72 -17.65
N ASN A 25 -4.81 -15.55 -17.32
CA ASN A 25 -5.93 -15.90 -18.18
C ASN A 25 -6.34 -14.79 -19.18
N GLY A 26 -5.70 -13.63 -19.12
CA GLY A 26 -5.98 -12.46 -19.95
C GLY A 26 -7.00 -11.48 -19.35
N GLN A 27 -7.40 -11.65 -18.09
CA GLN A 27 -8.30 -10.77 -17.34
C GLN A 27 -7.70 -10.42 -15.98
N PHE A 28 -8.03 -9.25 -15.46
CA PHE A 28 -7.61 -8.87 -14.12
C PHE A 28 -8.42 -9.64 -13.07
N ASP A 29 -7.76 -10.19 -12.06
CA ASP A 29 -8.43 -10.99 -11.02
C ASP A 29 -9.24 -10.15 -10.01
N GLY A 30 -9.04 -8.83 -10.00
CA GLY A 30 -9.68 -7.93 -9.03
C GLY A 30 -9.19 -8.11 -7.59
N ILE A 31 -8.09 -8.84 -7.39
CA ILE A 31 -7.46 -9.01 -6.07
C ILE A 31 -6.69 -7.75 -5.71
N THR A 32 -7.15 -7.03 -4.69
CA THR A 32 -6.60 -5.72 -4.36
C THR A 32 -6.54 -5.47 -2.84
N PRO A 33 -5.43 -4.95 -2.29
CA PRO A 33 -5.39 -4.50 -0.91
C PRO A 33 -6.29 -3.28 -0.72
N GLN A 34 -7.28 -3.36 0.17
CA GLN A 34 -8.15 -2.23 0.49
C GLN A 34 -7.74 -1.54 1.80
N LEU A 35 -7.81 -0.21 1.81
CA LEU A 35 -7.51 0.56 3.00
C LEU A 35 -8.74 0.52 3.93
N VAL A 36 -8.61 -0.14 5.08
CA VAL A 36 -9.71 -0.27 6.05
C VAL A 36 -9.55 0.65 7.26
N ARG A 37 -8.32 1.06 7.57
CA ARG A 37 -8.00 1.92 8.72
C ARG A 37 -6.68 2.64 8.50
N THR A 38 -6.64 3.90 8.92
CA THR A 38 -5.40 4.69 9.02
C THR A 38 -5.28 5.28 10.41
N ASP A 39 -4.11 5.13 11.03
CA ASP A 39 -3.78 5.77 12.31
C ASP A 39 -2.54 6.67 12.12
N ILE A 40 -2.56 7.88 12.71
CA ILE A 40 -1.36 8.72 12.80
C ILE A 40 -0.65 8.40 14.11
N LEU A 41 0.59 7.93 14.00
CA LEU A 41 1.44 7.67 15.15
C LEU A 41 2.34 8.88 15.45
N ASN A 42 2.54 9.16 16.74
CA ASN A 42 3.52 10.14 17.23
C ASN A 42 4.64 9.44 18.03
N ARG A 43 5.61 10.21 18.54
CA ARG A 43 6.79 9.67 19.26
C ARG A 43 6.45 8.98 20.59
N ASP A 44 5.24 9.17 21.10
CA ASP A 44 4.75 8.57 22.35
C ASP A 44 3.81 7.39 22.10
N SER A 45 3.31 7.21 20.87
CA SER A 45 2.49 6.07 20.46
C SER A 45 3.14 4.74 20.86
N TYR A 46 2.31 3.80 21.32
CA TYR A 46 2.74 2.49 21.81
C TYR A 46 3.86 2.55 22.84
N ASN A 47 3.73 3.44 23.84
CA ASN A 47 4.71 3.65 24.91
C ASN A 47 6.10 4.07 24.39
N GLY A 48 6.13 4.83 23.28
CA GLY A 48 7.36 5.33 22.68
C GLY A 48 8.26 4.25 22.06
N LYS A 49 7.72 3.08 21.70
CA LYS A 49 8.47 1.99 21.05
C LYS A 49 9.29 2.45 19.84
N PHE A 50 8.78 3.43 19.09
CA PHE A 50 9.39 3.95 17.86
C PHE A 50 10.22 5.23 18.07
N ARG A 51 10.47 5.66 19.32
CA ARG A 51 11.03 6.98 19.63
C ARG A 51 12.51 7.15 19.27
N SER A 52 13.31 6.09 19.40
CA SER A 52 14.77 6.14 19.21
C SER A 52 15.11 6.42 17.75
N ASP A 53 15.85 7.46 17.45
CA ASP A 53 16.16 7.83 16.06
C ASP A 53 17.08 6.80 15.38
N ASN A 54 17.88 6.05 16.16
CA ASN A 54 18.80 5.01 15.69
C ASN A 54 18.19 3.61 15.84
N ILE A 55 17.18 3.27 15.03
CA ILE A 55 16.63 1.90 14.95
C ILE A 55 16.87 1.39 13.53
N ASP A 56 17.54 0.25 13.40
CA ASP A 56 17.73 -0.40 12.11
C ASP A 56 16.41 -0.93 11.53
N VAL A 57 16.36 -1.12 10.21
CA VAL A 57 15.14 -1.50 9.50
C VAL A 57 14.54 -2.83 10.00
N ASN A 58 15.39 -3.82 10.34
CA ASN A 58 14.93 -5.12 10.84
C ASN A 58 14.29 -4.98 12.22
N ARG A 59 14.94 -4.25 13.13
CA ARG A 59 14.37 -3.96 14.44
C ARG A 59 13.09 -3.13 14.34
N TYR A 60 13.02 -2.19 13.39
CA TYR A 60 11.86 -1.34 13.18
C TYR A 60 10.65 -2.16 12.72
N LEU A 61 10.81 -3.04 11.72
CA LEU A 61 9.77 -3.98 11.31
C LEU A 61 9.36 -4.89 12.48
N ASN A 62 10.32 -5.46 13.21
CA ASN A 62 10.02 -6.31 14.36
C ASN A 62 9.23 -5.60 15.47
N LEU A 63 9.49 -4.32 15.72
CA LEU A 63 8.71 -3.51 16.66
C LEU A 63 7.29 -3.27 16.14
N TRP A 64 7.13 -3.05 14.83
CA TRP A 64 5.81 -2.93 14.22
C TRP A 64 5.03 -4.25 14.31
N SER A 65 5.70 -5.38 14.13
CA SER A 65 5.14 -6.72 14.31
C SER A 65 4.84 -7.10 15.77
N GLU A 66 5.28 -6.34 16.79
CA GLU A 66 4.87 -6.58 18.19
C GLU A 66 3.41 -6.21 18.46
N ILE A 67 2.87 -5.28 17.66
CA ILE A 67 1.49 -4.84 17.75
C ILE A 67 0.59 -5.91 17.11
N ASP A 68 -0.57 -6.12 17.69
CA ASP A 68 -1.53 -7.11 17.19
C ASP A 68 -2.28 -6.55 15.98
N HIS A 69 -2.00 -7.14 14.82
CA HIS A 69 -2.65 -6.83 13.55
C HIS A 69 -3.53 -7.98 13.03
N SER A 70 -3.90 -8.91 13.91
CA SER A 70 -4.63 -10.14 13.52
C SER A 70 -6.03 -9.88 12.94
N THR A 71 -6.58 -8.68 13.13
CA THR A 71 -7.87 -8.26 12.55
C THR A 71 -7.78 -7.85 11.08
N TYR A 72 -6.58 -7.70 10.52
CA TYR A 72 -6.36 -7.18 9.18
C TYR A 72 -5.58 -8.19 8.31
N CYS A 73 -5.79 -8.14 6.99
CA CYS A 73 -5.00 -8.94 6.06
C CYS A 73 -3.51 -8.58 6.11
N LEU A 74 -3.21 -7.29 6.07
CA LEU A 74 -1.87 -6.71 6.17
C LEU A 74 -1.89 -5.42 6.97
N ALA A 75 -0.73 -5.06 7.54
CA ALA A 75 -0.52 -3.79 8.24
C ALA A 75 0.78 -3.12 7.77
N LEU A 76 0.63 -1.98 7.08
CA LEU A 76 1.73 -1.14 6.60
C LEU A 76 2.03 -0.02 7.59
N LEU A 77 3.31 0.20 7.90
CA LEU A 77 3.77 1.41 8.60
C LEU A 77 4.67 2.25 7.69
N VAL A 78 4.18 3.43 7.33
CA VAL A 78 4.93 4.42 6.55
C VAL A 78 5.63 5.40 7.49
N THR A 79 6.91 5.67 7.23
CA THR A 79 7.75 6.51 8.09
C THR A 79 8.62 7.50 7.31
N TYR A 80 9.33 8.36 8.03
CA TYR A 80 10.30 9.32 7.49
C TYR A 80 11.64 9.10 8.18
N ARG A 81 12.21 7.90 7.98
CA ARG A 81 13.44 7.46 8.63
C ARG A 81 14.48 7.07 7.60
N ASP A 82 15.71 7.49 7.83
CA ASP A 82 16.83 7.10 6.98
C ASP A 82 17.40 5.78 7.50
N PHE A 83 17.10 4.68 6.81
CA PHE A 83 17.64 3.38 7.18
C PHE A 83 19.03 3.19 6.54
N SER A 84 19.88 2.43 7.23
CA SER A 84 21.22 2.11 6.73
C SER A 84 21.18 1.37 5.39
N ASP A 85 22.26 1.49 4.61
CA ASP A 85 22.46 0.83 3.31
C ASP A 85 21.43 1.21 2.23
N GLY A 86 20.66 2.28 2.47
CA GLY A 86 19.71 2.84 1.52
C GLY A 86 18.41 2.07 1.39
N VAL A 87 18.05 1.32 2.41
CA VAL A 87 16.83 0.52 2.46
C VAL A 87 15.60 1.44 2.57
N LEU A 88 14.64 1.27 1.65
CA LEU A 88 13.40 2.05 1.62
C LEU A 88 12.21 1.33 2.27
N GLY A 89 12.25 0.01 2.39
CA GLY A 89 11.17 -0.78 2.93
C GLY A 89 11.64 -2.15 3.40
N LEU A 90 10.76 -2.83 4.14
CA LEU A 90 10.96 -4.23 4.53
C LEU A 90 9.61 -4.87 4.86
N ALA A 91 9.43 -6.11 4.42
CA ALA A 91 8.24 -6.90 4.68
C ALA A 91 8.57 -8.34 5.09
N TRP A 92 7.64 -8.96 5.82
CA TRP A 92 7.65 -10.41 5.99
C TRP A 92 7.12 -11.10 4.73
N VAL A 93 7.89 -12.01 4.16
CA VAL A 93 7.52 -12.68 2.91
C VAL A 93 6.52 -13.81 3.17
N ALA A 94 5.40 -13.85 2.45
CA ALA A 94 4.51 -15.01 2.52
C ALA A 94 5.15 -16.24 1.88
N GLN A 95 4.82 -17.41 2.44
CA GLN A 95 5.20 -18.70 1.88
C GLN A 95 3.94 -19.58 1.78
N PRO A 96 3.85 -20.47 0.77
CA PRO A 96 2.82 -21.49 0.70
C PRO A 96 2.78 -22.39 1.95
N PRO A 97 1.70 -23.16 2.17
CA PRO A 97 1.58 -24.08 3.29
C PRO A 97 2.78 -25.01 3.43
N GLY A 98 3.29 -25.15 4.66
CA GLY A 98 4.52 -25.88 4.96
C GLY A 98 5.81 -25.04 4.90
N GLY A 99 5.72 -23.79 4.43
CA GLY A 99 6.78 -22.79 4.53
C GLY A 99 6.85 -22.07 5.88
N SER A 100 7.67 -21.03 5.94
CA SER A 100 7.79 -20.17 7.13
C SER A 100 6.57 -19.23 7.27
N SER A 101 6.21 -18.88 8.51
CA SER A 101 5.15 -17.89 8.77
C SER A 101 5.52 -16.51 8.25
N GLY A 102 4.53 -15.81 7.70
CA GLY A 102 4.70 -14.47 7.15
C GLY A 102 3.68 -14.09 6.09
N GLY A 103 3.56 -12.78 5.87
CA GLY A 103 2.76 -12.15 4.82
C GLY A 103 1.26 -12.21 5.05
N ILE A 104 0.49 -12.20 3.96
CA ILE A 104 -0.97 -12.08 3.99
C ILE A 104 -1.63 -13.15 4.87
N CYS A 105 -2.71 -12.74 5.55
CA CYS A 105 -3.55 -13.60 6.39
C CYS A 105 -2.81 -14.36 7.50
N GLU A 106 -1.61 -13.93 7.88
CA GLU A 106 -0.88 -14.54 8.98
C GLU A 106 -1.45 -14.07 10.32
N GLY A 107 -1.92 -15.03 11.12
CA GLY A 107 -2.30 -14.78 12.51
C GLY A 107 -1.08 -14.46 13.39
N ARG A 108 -1.33 -14.24 14.68
CA ARG A 108 -0.24 -13.95 15.61
C ARG A 108 0.59 -15.21 15.88
N VAL A 109 1.89 -15.13 15.65
CA VAL A 109 2.83 -16.26 15.78
C VAL A 109 3.65 -16.11 17.04
N ARG A 110 3.78 -17.19 17.82
CA ARG A 110 4.63 -17.22 19.02
C ARG A 110 6.06 -17.59 18.65
N LEU A 111 6.96 -16.60 18.70
CA LEU A 111 8.39 -16.78 18.47
C LEU A 111 9.16 -16.82 19.81
N SER A 112 10.45 -17.18 19.76
CA SER A 112 11.34 -17.14 20.94
C SER A 112 11.46 -15.74 21.55
N ILE A 113 11.28 -14.70 20.73
CA ILE A 113 11.30 -13.27 21.09
C ILE A 113 9.93 -12.72 21.50
N GLY A 114 8.95 -13.60 21.71
CA GLY A 114 7.56 -13.27 22.01
C GLY A 114 6.64 -13.37 20.79
N GLU A 115 5.39 -13.01 21.00
CA GLU A 115 4.38 -13.06 19.94
C GLU A 115 4.54 -11.93 18.94
N ARG A 116 4.33 -12.22 17.65
CA ARG A 116 4.45 -11.28 16.54
C ARG A 116 3.34 -11.46 15.50
N SER A 117 2.87 -10.35 14.95
CA SER A 117 2.04 -10.29 13.75
C SER A 117 2.94 -10.15 12.52
N LEU A 118 3.12 -11.24 11.78
CA LEU A 118 4.02 -11.30 10.62
C LEU A 118 3.32 -10.95 9.29
N ASN A 119 2.11 -10.40 9.36
CA ASN A 119 1.38 -9.80 8.26
C ASN A 119 1.71 -8.29 8.13
N THR A 120 2.99 -7.93 8.25
CA THR A 120 3.44 -6.54 8.38
C THR A 120 4.48 -6.15 7.33
N ALA A 121 4.44 -4.86 6.98
CA ALA A 121 5.40 -4.19 6.09
C ALA A 121 5.73 -2.79 6.62
N ILE A 122 6.90 -2.27 6.25
CA ILE A 122 7.31 -0.89 6.50
C ILE A 122 7.83 -0.23 5.21
N ALA A 123 7.62 1.07 5.07
CA ALA A 123 8.17 1.87 3.97
C ALA A 123 8.62 3.26 4.48
N SER A 124 9.63 3.85 3.85
CA SER A 124 10.19 5.14 4.22
C SER A 124 10.22 6.14 3.08
N TYR A 125 9.96 7.39 3.41
CA TYR A 125 10.13 8.55 2.52
C TYR A 125 11.53 9.15 2.55
N LEU A 126 12.44 8.69 3.40
CA LEU A 126 13.77 9.28 3.58
C LEU A 126 14.84 8.24 3.23
N ASN A 127 15.81 8.64 2.41
CA ASN A 127 16.95 7.82 2.06
C ASN A 127 18.17 8.70 1.77
N TYR A 128 19.30 8.40 2.39
CA TYR A 128 20.55 9.18 2.31
C TYR A 128 20.32 10.69 2.52
N GLY A 129 19.51 11.04 3.52
CA GLY A 129 19.15 12.42 3.87
C GLY A 129 18.21 13.13 2.89
N ALA A 130 17.76 12.46 1.81
CA ALA A 130 16.89 13.04 0.79
C ALA A 130 15.47 12.47 0.85
N ARG A 131 14.48 13.36 0.78
CA ARG A 131 13.07 12.96 0.63
C ARG A 131 12.85 12.31 -0.73
N GLN A 132 12.29 11.11 -0.72
CA GLN A 132 11.96 10.38 -1.94
C GLN A 132 10.68 10.91 -2.61
N PRO A 133 10.62 10.92 -3.95
CA PRO A 133 9.41 11.26 -4.69
C PRO A 133 8.28 10.29 -4.38
N ARG A 134 7.03 10.76 -4.50
CA ARG A 134 5.82 9.95 -4.25
C ARG A 134 5.82 8.66 -5.08
N GLY A 135 6.13 8.74 -6.38
CA GLY A 135 6.17 7.57 -7.26
C GLY A 135 7.15 6.49 -6.79
N VAL A 136 8.33 6.88 -6.31
CA VAL A 136 9.33 5.93 -5.76
C VAL A 136 8.78 5.23 -4.52
N VAL A 137 8.11 5.97 -3.62
CA VAL A 137 7.52 5.37 -2.41
C VAL A 137 6.30 4.50 -2.76
N THR A 138 5.50 4.87 -3.76
CA THR A 138 4.43 4.00 -4.29
C THR A 138 4.99 2.66 -4.77
N ILE A 139 6.06 2.66 -5.58
CA ILE A 139 6.70 1.42 -6.05
C ILE A 139 7.32 0.64 -4.88
N THR A 140 7.89 1.34 -3.89
CA THR A 140 8.41 0.70 -2.66
C THR A 140 7.27 -0.01 -1.90
N VAL A 141 6.12 0.63 -1.69
CA VAL A 141 4.97 -0.01 -1.04
C VAL A 141 4.47 -1.22 -1.83
N ALA A 142 4.36 -1.09 -3.16
CA ALA A 142 3.97 -2.21 -4.02
C ALA A 142 4.97 -3.37 -3.94
N HIS A 143 6.27 -3.08 -3.85
CA HIS A 143 7.34 -4.06 -3.65
C HIS A 143 7.19 -4.81 -2.32
N GLU A 144 6.99 -4.09 -1.22
CA GLU A 144 6.81 -4.73 0.10
C GLU A 144 5.51 -5.53 0.18
N PHE A 145 4.44 -5.06 -0.48
CA PHE A 145 3.24 -5.86 -0.64
C PHE A 145 3.49 -7.09 -1.51
N GLY A 146 4.28 -6.99 -2.58
CA GLY A 146 4.70 -8.15 -3.38
C GLY A 146 5.36 -9.23 -2.51
N HIS A 147 6.25 -8.84 -1.59
CA HIS A 147 6.81 -9.75 -0.58
C HIS A 147 5.73 -10.34 0.33
N ASN A 148 4.86 -9.52 0.90
CA ASN A 148 3.75 -9.99 1.75
C ASN A 148 2.80 -10.96 1.00
N PHE A 149 2.66 -10.83 -0.32
CA PHE A 149 1.90 -11.73 -1.18
C PHE A 149 2.73 -12.94 -1.67
N GLY A 150 4.02 -13.01 -1.31
CA GLY A 150 4.86 -14.19 -1.48
C GLY A 150 5.81 -14.17 -2.66
N SER A 151 5.94 -13.04 -3.36
CA SER A 151 6.99 -12.91 -4.36
C SER A 151 8.35 -12.73 -3.67
N PRO A 152 9.38 -13.54 -3.99
CA PRO A 152 10.75 -13.14 -3.73
C PRO A 152 11.17 -12.01 -4.68
N HIS A 153 12.42 -11.54 -4.53
CA HIS A 153 13.03 -10.69 -5.56
C HIS A 153 13.09 -11.39 -6.91
N ASP A 154 12.94 -10.62 -7.97
CA ASP A 154 13.07 -11.12 -9.34
C ASP A 154 14.48 -11.68 -9.59
N PRO A 155 14.61 -12.86 -10.22
CA PRO A 155 15.90 -13.41 -10.59
C PRO A 155 16.55 -12.56 -11.69
N GLU A 156 17.88 -12.63 -11.78
CA GLU A 156 18.65 -12.02 -12.87
C GLU A 156 18.41 -12.80 -14.18
N SER A 157 17.32 -12.48 -14.87
CA SER A 157 16.94 -13.06 -16.15
C SER A 157 16.32 -12.00 -17.06
N SER A 158 16.41 -12.17 -18.37
CA SER A 158 15.75 -11.26 -19.32
C SER A 158 14.22 -11.29 -19.23
N GLN A 159 13.65 -12.34 -18.65
CA GLN A 159 12.21 -12.48 -18.46
C GLN A 159 11.70 -11.66 -17.27
N CYS A 160 12.47 -11.59 -16.18
CA CYS A 160 12.00 -11.03 -14.89
C CYS A 160 12.81 -9.82 -14.42
N SER A 161 13.98 -9.57 -14.98
CA SER A 161 14.80 -8.37 -14.74
C SER A 161 15.40 -7.87 -16.07
N PRO A 162 14.57 -7.41 -17.03
CA PRO A 162 15.02 -7.11 -18.40
C PRO A 162 15.93 -5.87 -18.50
N GLY A 163 15.84 -4.93 -17.57
CA GLY A 163 16.57 -3.66 -17.62
C GLY A 163 16.32 -2.86 -18.90
N GLY A 164 17.35 -2.20 -19.40
CA GLY A 164 17.28 -1.44 -20.66
C GLY A 164 16.29 -0.26 -20.60
N SER A 165 15.68 0.08 -21.74
CA SER A 165 14.74 1.21 -21.85
C SER A 165 13.42 0.99 -21.12
N GLY A 166 12.99 -0.26 -20.97
CA GLY A 166 11.77 -0.62 -20.23
C GLY A 166 11.97 -0.67 -18.71
N GLY A 167 13.22 -0.65 -18.24
CA GLY A 167 13.55 -0.80 -16.82
C GLY A 167 13.23 -2.20 -16.27
N ASN A 168 13.48 -2.39 -14.98
CA ASN A 168 13.13 -3.64 -14.27
C ASN A 168 11.72 -3.56 -13.67
N TYR A 169 11.17 -4.73 -13.33
CA TYR A 169 9.87 -4.87 -12.68
C TYR A 169 9.92 -4.52 -11.19
N ILE A 170 8.73 -4.42 -10.57
CA ILE A 170 8.55 -4.01 -9.17
C ILE A 170 9.44 -4.81 -8.20
N MET A 171 9.59 -6.12 -8.40
CA MET A 171 10.32 -6.99 -7.48
C MET A 171 11.83 -7.04 -7.72
N TYR A 172 12.37 -6.12 -8.54
CA TYR A 172 13.81 -5.99 -8.71
C TYR A 172 14.49 -5.60 -7.38
N PRO A 173 15.59 -6.27 -6.98
CA PRO A 173 16.19 -6.09 -5.65
C PRO A 173 16.91 -4.74 -5.43
N ARG A 174 16.95 -3.84 -6.42
CA ARG A 174 17.58 -2.53 -6.30
C ARG A 174 16.58 -1.42 -6.59
N ALA A 175 16.80 -0.26 -5.97
CA ALA A 175 15.94 0.90 -6.13
C ALA A 175 15.76 1.28 -7.61
N THR A 176 14.53 1.65 -7.95
CA THR A 176 14.13 2.21 -9.25
C THR A 176 13.62 3.64 -9.05
N ASP A 177 13.74 4.48 -10.08
CA ASP A 177 13.19 5.83 -10.06
C ASP A 177 11.68 5.87 -10.38
N GLY A 178 11.10 4.72 -10.76
CA GLY A 178 9.67 4.54 -10.99
C GLY A 178 9.16 5.15 -12.30
N ARG A 179 10.04 5.40 -13.28
CA ARG A 179 9.70 6.13 -14.51
C ARG A 179 9.63 5.27 -15.77
N GLN A 180 10.17 4.05 -15.75
CA GLN A 180 10.14 3.17 -16.91
C GLN A 180 8.90 2.28 -16.93
N ASP A 181 8.53 1.81 -18.12
CA ASP A 181 7.30 1.06 -18.41
C ASP A 181 7.08 -0.20 -17.57
N ASN A 182 8.14 -0.82 -17.04
CA ASN A 182 8.04 -2.02 -16.20
C ASN A 182 7.99 -1.70 -14.70
N ASN A 183 8.34 -0.48 -14.27
CA ASN A 183 8.52 -0.20 -12.85
C ASN A 183 7.22 -0.23 -12.04
N ASP A 184 6.06 -0.17 -12.70
CA ASP A 184 4.72 -0.27 -12.10
C ASP A 184 4.04 -1.61 -12.41
N ARG A 185 4.80 -2.64 -12.83
CA ARG A 185 4.30 -3.98 -13.15
C ARG A 185 5.06 -5.06 -12.38
N PHE A 186 4.32 -6.11 -12.02
CA PHE A 186 4.93 -7.35 -11.56
C PHE A 186 5.51 -8.13 -12.74
N SER A 187 6.64 -8.81 -12.51
CA SER A 187 7.23 -9.68 -13.54
C SER A 187 6.44 -10.98 -13.68
N PRO A 188 6.62 -11.75 -14.77
CA PRO A 188 6.07 -13.10 -14.86
C PRO A 188 6.53 -14.02 -13.72
N CYS A 189 7.74 -13.82 -13.18
CA CYS A 189 8.21 -14.58 -12.02
C CYS A 189 7.42 -14.22 -10.76
N SER A 190 7.24 -12.91 -10.51
CA SER A 190 6.51 -12.44 -9.33
C SER A 190 5.04 -12.87 -9.37
N ILE A 191 4.40 -12.77 -10.54
CA ILE A 191 3.01 -13.20 -10.77
C ILE A 191 2.85 -14.67 -10.37
N ASN A 192 3.72 -15.56 -10.87
CA ASN A 192 3.65 -16.99 -10.54
C ASN A 192 3.80 -17.26 -9.03
N SER A 193 4.72 -16.56 -8.35
CA SER A 193 4.92 -16.72 -6.92
C SER A 193 3.72 -16.22 -6.10
N ILE A 194 3.20 -15.04 -6.45
CA ILE A 194 2.03 -14.45 -5.80
C ILE A 194 0.81 -15.35 -5.98
N TYR A 195 0.55 -15.81 -7.21
CA TYR A 195 -0.58 -16.71 -7.50
C TYR A 195 -0.53 -18.00 -6.68
N SER A 196 0.65 -18.60 -6.50
CA SER A 196 0.81 -19.79 -5.66
C SER A 196 0.43 -19.55 -4.19
N VAL A 197 0.65 -18.34 -3.67
CA VAL A 197 0.23 -17.99 -2.31
C VAL A 197 -1.25 -17.65 -2.28
N LEU A 198 -1.78 -16.92 -3.26
CA LEU A 198 -3.20 -16.56 -3.33
C LEU A 198 -4.12 -17.79 -3.31
N THR A 199 -3.74 -18.86 -4.00
CA THR A 199 -4.49 -20.12 -4.02
C THR A 199 -4.49 -20.88 -2.69
N THR A 200 -3.66 -20.49 -1.72
CA THR A 200 -3.45 -21.24 -0.47
C THR A 200 -3.56 -20.41 0.82
N LYS A 201 -3.40 -19.08 0.74
CA LYS A 201 -3.28 -18.13 1.87
C LYS A 201 -4.20 -16.91 1.72
N SER A 202 -5.43 -17.13 1.26
CA SER A 202 -6.46 -16.09 1.06
C SER A 202 -7.61 -16.16 2.07
N THR A 203 -7.43 -16.84 3.20
CA THR A 203 -8.50 -17.12 4.19
C THR A 203 -9.08 -15.88 4.87
N CYS A 204 -8.36 -14.75 4.84
CA CYS A 204 -8.79 -13.48 5.40
C CYS A 204 -9.33 -12.50 4.36
N PHE A 205 -9.42 -12.92 3.09
CA PHE A 205 -9.91 -12.05 2.02
C PHE A 205 -11.44 -12.00 2.10
N THR A 206 -11.99 -10.84 1.80
CA THR A 206 -13.44 -10.64 1.70
C THR A 206 -13.80 -10.29 0.26
N ASN A 207 -15.04 -10.60 -0.12
CA ASN A 207 -15.61 -10.18 -1.41
C ASN A 207 -16.37 -8.87 -1.24
N ASP A 208 -15.88 -8.02 -0.34
CA ASP A 208 -16.44 -6.70 -0.15
C ASP A 208 -15.94 -5.84 -1.32
N GLY A 209 -16.86 -5.17 -2.01
CA GLY A 209 -16.52 -4.29 -3.14
C GLY A 209 -15.81 -3.02 -2.64
N ALA A 210 -16.10 -1.88 -3.27
CA ALA A 210 -15.63 -0.59 -2.77
C ALA A 210 -15.99 -0.37 -1.29
N PHE A 211 -15.06 0.19 -0.52
CA PHE A 211 -15.24 0.53 0.89
C PHE A 211 -15.40 2.05 1.03
N CYS A 212 -16.65 2.47 1.19
CA CYS A 212 -16.95 3.88 1.41
C CYS A 212 -16.50 4.36 2.79
N GLY A 213 -15.61 5.36 2.82
CA GLY A 213 -15.11 6.02 4.02
C GLY A 213 -13.61 5.85 4.24
N ASN A 214 -12.87 5.21 3.34
CA ASN A 214 -11.40 5.12 3.44
C ASN A 214 -10.67 6.31 2.79
N ALA A 215 -11.41 7.29 2.27
CA ALA A 215 -10.92 8.46 1.54
C ALA A 215 -10.20 8.10 0.23
N ILE A 216 -10.52 6.93 -0.35
CA ILE A 216 -10.05 6.48 -1.67
C ILE A 216 -11.30 6.29 -2.51
N ARG A 217 -11.39 7.00 -3.65
CA ARG A 217 -12.49 6.77 -4.58
C ARG A 217 -12.32 5.44 -5.30
N GLU A 218 -13.13 4.45 -4.95
CA GLU A 218 -13.10 3.10 -5.51
C GLU A 218 -14.17 2.90 -6.62
N LEU A 219 -14.18 1.72 -7.25
CA LEU A 219 -15.11 1.42 -8.35
C LEU A 219 -16.57 1.43 -7.83
N GLY A 220 -17.40 2.30 -8.40
CA GLY A 220 -18.80 2.48 -8.00
C GLY A 220 -19.02 3.72 -7.14
N GLU A 221 -17.96 4.31 -6.60
CA GLU A 221 -18.01 5.57 -5.85
C GLU A 221 -17.80 6.77 -6.77
N ARG A 222 -18.39 7.90 -6.39
CA ARG A 222 -18.21 9.18 -7.08
C ARG A 222 -17.31 10.15 -6.31
N CYS A 223 -17.12 9.91 -5.02
CA CYS A 223 -16.23 10.62 -4.11
C CYS A 223 -16.04 9.78 -2.84
N ASP A 224 -15.03 10.08 -2.03
CA ASP A 224 -14.94 9.56 -0.67
C ASP A 224 -14.20 10.57 0.22
N CYS A 225 -14.91 11.15 1.19
CA CYS A 225 -14.37 12.14 2.12
C CYS A 225 -13.81 11.54 3.43
N GLY A 226 -13.84 10.21 3.57
CA GLY A 226 -13.37 9.48 4.74
C GLY A 226 -14.47 9.17 5.76
N ILE A 227 -14.07 8.51 6.86
CA ILE A 227 -14.95 8.21 7.98
C ILE A 227 -15.28 9.50 8.74
N GLY A 228 -16.57 9.76 8.94
CA GLY A 228 -17.06 10.89 9.72
C GLY A 228 -18.53 11.17 9.43
N ASP A 229 -19.09 12.19 10.09
CA ASP A 229 -20.39 12.71 9.71
C ASP A 229 -20.26 13.73 8.56
N GLN A 230 -21.38 14.25 8.07
CA GLN A 230 -21.39 15.24 6.99
C GLN A 230 -20.61 16.53 7.34
N THR A 231 -20.50 16.87 8.62
CA THR A 231 -19.73 18.05 9.06
C THR A 231 -18.23 17.83 8.86
N ASP A 232 -17.74 16.65 9.23
CA ASP A 232 -16.35 16.27 9.00
C ASP A 232 -16.05 16.14 7.51
N CYS A 233 -16.94 15.50 6.76
CA CYS A 233 -16.86 15.37 5.32
C CYS A 233 -16.76 16.74 4.64
N ASN A 234 -17.64 17.70 4.98
CA ASN A 234 -17.63 19.04 4.38
C ASN A 234 -16.33 19.84 4.63
N ARG A 235 -15.56 19.50 5.67
CA ARG A 235 -14.26 20.14 5.94
C ARG A 235 -13.16 19.65 5.00
N VAL A 236 -13.25 18.40 4.55
CA VAL A 236 -12.27 17.75 3.68
C VAL A 236 -12.71 17.86 2.23
N ASP A 237 -13.98 17.60 1.98
CA ASP A 237 -14.61 17.62 0.68
C ASP A 237 -16.09 18.06 0.75
N PRO A 238 -16.37 19.37 0.57
CA PRO A 238 -17.74 19.89 0.55
C PRO A 238 -18.57 19.42 -0.65
N CYS A 239 -17.95 18.68 -1.58
CA CYS A 239 -18.60 18.15 -2.77
C CYS A 239 -19.14 16.73 -2.58
N CYS A 240 -18.87 16.10 -1.44
CA CYS A 240 -19.18 14.69 -1.18
C CYS A 240 -20.26 14.51 -0.11
N THR A 241 -21.04 13.43 -0.24
CA THR A 241 -22.03 12.99 0.75
C THR A 241 -21.42 11.91 1.64
N ALA A 242 -21.35 12.17 2.94
CA ALA A 242 -20.75 11.27 3.92
C ALA A 242 -21.53 9.95 4.00
N GLY A 243 -20.79 8.82 4.01
CA GLY A 243 -21.37 7.48 4.15
C GLY A 243 -22.08 6.93 2.91
N GLU A 244 -22.33 7.74 1.88
CA GLU A 244 -22.88 7.30 0.59
C GLU A 244 -21.83 7.26 -0.52
N CYS A 245 -20.72 8.00 -0.38
CA CYS A 245 -19.66 8.11 -1.40
C CYS A 245 -20.19 8.57 -2.77
N THR A 246 -21.22 9.43 -2.72
CA THR A 246 -21.88 10.08 -3.85
C THR A 246 -21.62 11.58 -3.82
N LEU A 247 -21.52 12.18 -5.00
CA LEU A 247 -21.40 13.64 -5.11
C LEU A 247 -22.67 14.33 -4.59
N ASN A 248 -22.49 15.48 -3.96
CA ASN A 248 -23.59 16.37 -3.61
C ASN A 248 -24.36 16.80 -4.87
N PRO A 249 -25.65 17.14 -4.75
CA PRO A 249 -26.42 17.67 -5.88
C PRO A 249 -25.70 18.85 -6.56
N ASN A 250 -25.57 18.78 -7.88
CA ASN A 250 -24.89 19.76 -8.75
C ASN A 250 -23.35 19.80 -8.64
N ALA A 251 -22.71 18.94 -7.84
CA ALA A 251 -21.27 18.79 -7.87
C ALA A 251 -20.85 17.93 -9.09
N GLU A 252 -19.87 18.41 -9.84
CA GLU A 252 -19.30 17.69 -10.99
C GLU A 252 -18.11 16.81 -10.59
N CYS A 253 -17.44 17.18 -9.50
CA CYS A 253 -16.21 16.57 -9.01
C CYS A 253 -16.11 16.60 -7.48
N SER A 254 -15.06 15.97 -6.96
CA SER A 254 -14.71 15.81 -5.56
C SER A 254 -13.22 16.09 -5.31
N ALA A 255 -12.83 16.29 -4.04
CA ALA A 255 -11.43 16.46 -3.65
C ALA A 255 -10.55 15.31 -4.18
N THR A 256 -11.09 14.10 -4.16
CA THR A 256 -10.38 12.86 -4.52
C THR A 256 -10.09 12.77 -6.02
N ASP A 257 -10.70 13.62 -6.85
CA ASP A 257 -10.39 13.73 -8.29
C ASP A 257 -9.07 14.49 -8.56
N GLY A 258 -8.48 15.12 -7.54
CA GLY A 258 -7.22 15.84 -7.61
C GLY A 258 -7.28 17.24 -8.23
N CYS A 259 -8.29 17.53 -9.07
CA CYS A 259 -8.44 18.83 -9.75
C CYS A 259 -9.86 19.40 -9.65
N CYS A 260 -10.51 19.20 -8.51
CA CYS A 260 -11.80 19.78 -8.23
C CYS A 260 -11.68 21.12 -7.55
N VAL A 261 -12.39 22.13 -8.07
CA VAL A 261 -12.52 23.42 -7.39
C VAL A 261 -13.71 23.36 -6.45
N GLN A 262 -13.41 23.23 -5.15
CA GLN A 262 -14.37 23.08 -4.05
C GLN A 262 -15.01 24.42 -3.62
N LEU A 263 -15.60 25.14 -4.57
CA LEU A 263 -16.45 26.30 -4.31
C LEU A 263 -17.93 25.86 -4.22
N SER A 264 -18.88 26.80 -4.24
CA SER A 264 -20.31 26.55 -4.01
C SER A 264 -20.95 25.49 -4.92
N GLU A 265 -20.36 25.21 -6.10
CA GLU A 265 -20.93 24.28 -7.07
C GLU A 265 -19.92 23.21 -7.56
N CYS A 266 -18.76 23.05 -6.93
CA CYS A 266 -17.80 21.95 -7.20
C CYS A 266 -17.57 21.58 -8.67
N HIS A 267 -16.68 22.28 -9.37
CA HIS A 267 -16.44 22.11 -10.81
C HIS A 267 -15.06 21.58 -11.15
N CYS A 268 -14.97 20.77 -12.20
CA CYS A 268 -13.71 20.27 -12.74
C CYS A 268 -12.88 21.42 -13.33
N TRP A 269 -11.59 21.47 -13.01
CA TRP A 269 -10.62 22.31 -13.73
C TRP A 269 -9.61 21.45 -14.50
N VAL A 270 -9.04 22.01 -15.57
CA VAL A 270 -7.99 21.35 -16.34
C VAL A 270 -6.74 21.22 -15.47
N CYS A 271 -6.40 19.98 -15.11
CA CYS A 271 -5.12 19.65 -14.48
C CYS A 271 -3.98 19.86 -15.48
N MET A 272 -2.88 20.49 -15.07
CA MET A 272 -1.62 20.30 -15.79
C MET A 272 -0.98 18.97 -15.34
N PRO A 273 -0.41 18.18 -16.26
CA PRO A 273 0.19 16.87 -15.97
C PRO A 273 1.41 16.96 -15.06
#